data_AF-A0A9X1HHD1-F1
#
_entry.id   AF-A0A9X1HHD1-F1
#
_cell.length_a   1.000
_cell.length_b   1.000
_cell.length_c   1.000
_cell.angle_alpha   90.00
_cell.angle_beta   90.00
_cell.angle_gamma   90.00
#
_symmetry.space_group_name_H-M   'P 1'
#
loop_
_entity.id
_entity.type
_entity.pdbx_description
1 polymer ?
#
loop_
_entity_poly.entity_id
_entity_poly.type
_entity_poly.pdbx_seq_one_letter_code
_entity_poly.pdbx_strand_id
1 'polypeptide(L)'
;MKRETDHLGTFLRAARDYGRKIGFKGTYLIEPKPMEPTKHQYDFDSATVIGFLREQDLLDDFKLNIEANHATLASHSFAHDLTVAAESGLLGSIDANRGDNQNGWDTDYFPMDLYDAIETMIILLEYGGIKPGGLNFDAKIRRNSTDLNDLFYAHIGGMDTFARGLLIAENIVKNPLYTEIRDGRYASFESGNGKKFEQGAIDLEKLRELAVQNGEPKTTSGRQELLENLINRMIR
;
A
#
# COMPACT_ATOMS: atom_id res chain seq x y z
N MET A 1 -1.93 -25.49 8.35
CA MET A 1 -2.12 -24.07 8.73
C MET A 1 -1.53 -23.73 10.10
N LYS A 2 -2.23 -23.77 11.27
CA LYS A 2 -1.65 -23.24 12.55
C LYS A 2 -0.25 -23.76 12.92
N ARG A 3 -0.04 -25.08 12.82
CA ARG A 3 1.28 -25.68 13.10
C ARG A 3 2.36 -25.15 12.13
N GLU A 4 2.02 -24.94 10.87
CA GLU A 4 2.95 -24.44 9.85
C GLU A 4 3.24 -22.95 10.04
N THR A 5 2.23 -22.14 10.38
CA THR A 5 2.44 -20.71 10.68
C THR A 5 3.26 -20.52 11.96
N ASP A 6 3.11 -21.39 12.96
CA ASP A 6 3.98 -21.40 14.14
C ASP A 6 5.43 -21.80 13.82
N HIS A 7 5.61 -22.76 12.92
CA HIS A 7 6.94 -23.11 12.42
C HIS A 7 7.54 -21.96 11.60
N LEU A 8 6.76 -21.27 10.77
CA LEU A 8 7.19 -20.09 10.02
C LEU A 8 7.66 -18.98 10.98
N GLY A 9 6.87 -18.67 12.01
CA GLY A 9 7.29 -17.70 13.03
C GLY A 9 8.58 -18.11 13.74
N THR A 10 8.74 -19.40 14.04
CA THR A 10 9.96 -19.95 14.64
C THR A 10 11.17 -19.79 13.72
N PHE A 11 10.98 -20.04 12.42
CA PHE A 11 12.02 -19.85 11.41
C PHE A 11 12.42 -18.38 11.27
N LEU A 12 11.45 -17.46 11.21
CA LEU A 12 11.71 -16.03 11.10
C LEU A 12 12.45 -15.48 12.32
N ARG A 13 12.10 -15.92 13.54
CA ARG A 13 12.87 -15.60 14.76
C ARG A 13 14.31 -16.09 14.66
N ALA A 14 14.53 -17.34 14.27
CA ALA A 14 15.88 -17.89 14.11
C ALA A 14 16.72 -17.11 13.08
N ALA A 15 16.12 -16.72 11.95
CA ALA A 15 16.77 -15.93 10.91
C ALA A 15 17.13 -14.52 11.39
N ARG A 16 16.20 -13.86 12.10
CA ARG A 16 16.39 -12.55 12.74
C ARG A 16 17.53 -12.60 13.76
N ASP A 17 17.46 -13.53 14.72
CA ASP A 17 18.45 -13.67 15.80
C ASP A 17 19.85 -13.94 15.23
N TYR A 18 19.95 -14.82 14.24
CA TYR A 18 21.23 -15.11 13.59
C TYR A 18 21.80 -13.88 12.87
N GLY A 19 20.99 -13.18 12.08
CA GLY A 19 21.47 -11.99 11.38
C GLY A 19 21.92 -10.90 12.34
N ARG A 20 21.18 -10.66 13.44
CA ARG A 20 21.62 -9.72 14.48
C ARG A 20 22.91 -10.18 15.16
N LYS A 21 23.06 -11.49 15.45
CA LYS A 21 24.29 -12.06 16.02
C LYS A 21 25.53 -11.83 15.14
N ILE A 22 25.39 -11.84 13.81
CA ILE A 22 26.49 -11.60 12.87
C ILE A 22 26.63 -10.12 12.45
N GLY A 23 25.84 -9.22 13.04
CA GLY A 23 25.95 -7.77 12.80
C GLY A 23 25.17 -7.27 11.58
N PHE A 24 24.22 -8.04 11.04
CA PHE A 24 23.30 -7.54 10.01
C PHE A 24 22.41 -6.42 10.58
N LYS A 25 22.48 -5.23 9.97
CA LYS A 25 21.72 -4.03 10.38
C LYS A 25 20.59 -3.67 9.42
N GLY A 26 20.40 -4.45 8.35
CA GLY A 26 19.32 -4.20 7.41
C GLY A 26 17.95 -4.53 8.01
N THR A 27 16.92 -4.06 7.30
CA THR A 27 15.52 -4.37 7.55
C THR A 27 15.19 -5.75 6.99
N TYR A 28 14.49 -6.59 7.74
CA TYR A 28 13.92 -7.81 7.19
C TYR A 28 12.60 -7.48 6.51
N LEU A 29 12.36 -8.05 5.34
CA LEU A 29 11.15 -7.83 4.56
C LEU A 29 10.40 -9.15 4.38
N ILE A 30 9.08 -9.11 4.55
CA ILE A 30 8.16 -10.15 4.08
C ILE A 30 7.42 -9.56 2.87
N GLU A 31 7.34 -10.32 1.80
CA GLU A 31 6.71 -9.90 0.55
C GLU A 31 5.39 -10.65 0.40
N PRO A 32 4.23 -9.97 0.56
CA PRO A 32 2.96 -10.65 0.45
C PRO A 32 2.69 -11.14 -0.97
N LYS A 33 2.16 -12.36 -1.09
CA LYS A 33 1.62 -12.94 -2.32
C LYS A 33 0.45 -13.87 -1.98
N PRO A 34 -0.68 -13.80 -2.69
CA PRO A 34 -1.87 -14.58 -2.32
C PRO A 34 -1.80 -16.07 -2.68
N MET A 35 -1.09 -16.40 -3.76
CA MET A 35 -1.05 -17.72 -4.38
C MET A 35 0.07 -17.79 -5.43
N GLU A 36 0.17 -18.94 -6.11
CA GLU A 36 1.12 -19.24 -7.19
C GLU A 36 2.59 -19.35 -6.71
N PRO A 37 3.18 -20.56 -6.66
CA PRO A 37 2.66 -21.84 -7.19
C PRO A 37 1.66 -22.54 -6.24
N THR A 38 1.47 -22.02 -5.04
CA THR A 38 0.53 -22.62 -4.06
C THR A 38 -0.91 -22.21 -4.38
N LYS A 39 -1.88 -23.00 -3.91
CA LYS A 39 -3.31 -22.61 -3.98
C LYS A 39 -3.60 -21.38 -3.10
N HIS A 40 -2.92 -21.30 -1.98
CA HIS A 40 -3.03 -20.25 -0.98
C HIS A 40 -1.68 -20.14 -0.28
N GLN A 41 -1.12 -18.95 -0.29
CA GLN A 41 0.11 -18.60 0.40
C GLN A 41 -0.25 -17.83 1.69
N TYR A 42 0.49 -18.08 2.76
CA TYR A 42 0.11 -17.64 4.11
C TYR A 42 0.22 -16.13 4.29
N ASP A 43 1.25 -15.56 3.70
CA ASP A 43 1.56 -14.15 3.53
C ASP A 43 0.70 -13.55 2.41
N PHE A 44 -0.62 -13.67 2.53
CA PHE A 44 -1.58 -13.46 1.44
C PHE A 44 -1.61 -12.02 0.88
N ASP A 45 -1.65 -11.04 1.78
CA ASP A 45 -1.69 -9.60 1.52
C ASP A 45 -1.08 -8.84 2.70
N SER A 46 -1.02 -7.51 2.58
CA SER A 46 -0.44 -6.66 3.63
C SER A 46 -1.10 -6.86 4.99
N ALA A 47 -2.44 -6.89 5.05
CA ALA A 47 -3.17 -7.02 6.31
C ALA A 47 -2.93 -8.39 6.98
N THR A 48 -2.87 -9.46 6.18
CA THR A 48 -2.61 -10.82 6.64
C THR A 48 -1.20 -10.95 7.21
N VAL A 49 -0.20 -10.41 6.52
CA VAL A 49 1.19 -10.40 7.01
C VAL A 49 1.30 -9.61 8.31
N ILE A 50 0.69 -8.42 8.40
CA ILE A 50 0.70 -7.60 9.61
C ILE A 50 0.02 -8.34 10.78
N GLY A 51 -1.11 -9.02 10.52
CA GLY A 51 -1.78 -9.87 11.50
C GLY A 51 -0.89 -11.01 12.02
N PHE A 52 -0.23 -11.71 11.10
CA PHE A 52 0.71 -12.78 11.44
C PHE A 52 1.91 -12.27 12.26
N LEU A 53 2.53 -11.16 11.85
CA LEU A 53 3.65 -10.56 12.57
C LEU A 53 3.23 -10.13 13.98
N ARG A 54 2.00 -9.62 14.14
CA ARG A 54 1.43 -9.29 15.46
C ARG A 54 1.23 -10.53 16.33
N GLU A 55 0.66 -11.61 15.78
CA GLU A 55 0.46 -12.87 16.52
C GLU A 55 1.79 -13.50 16.95
N GLN A 56 2.84 -13.35 16.14
CA GLN A 56 4.15 -13.97 16.36
C GLN A 56 5.18 -13.09 17.08
N ASP A 57 4.78 -11.88 17.52
CA ASP A 57 5.66 -10.89 18.18
C ASP A 57 6.89 -10.52 17.32
N LEU A 58 6.63 -10.13 16.07
CA LEU A 58 7.64 -9.85 15.03
C LEU A 58 7.48 -8.46 14.37
N LEU A 59 6.55 -7.62 14.81
CA LEU A 59 6.27 -6.31 14.19
C LEU A 59 7.46 -5.36 14.22
N ASP A 60 8.31 -5.44 15.24
CA ASP A 60 9.46 -4.54 15.39
C ASP A 60 10.68 -4.96 14.55
N ASP A 61 10.64 -6.14 13.91
CA ASP A 61 11.79 -6.72 13.22
C ASP A 61 11.62 -6.79 11.70
N PHE A 62 10.38 -6.90 11.25
CA PHE A 62 10.01 -7.08 9.85
C PHE A 62 9.18 -5.92 9.35
N LYS A 63 9.43 -5.54 8.10
CA LYS A 63 8.59 -4.66 7.30
C LYS A 63 8.09 -5.42 6.07
N LEU A 64 7.26 -4.78 5.26
CA LEU A 64 6.68 -5.38 4.07
C LEU A 64 7.41 -4.88 2.81
N ASN A 65 7.64 -5.78 1.86
CA ASN A 65 7.97 -5.48 0.47
C ASN A 65 6.69 -5.63 -0.34
N ILE A 66 6.13 -4.55 -0.89
CA ILE A 66 4.84 -4.63 -1.60
C ILE A 66 5.08 -4.69 -3.10
N GLU A 67 4.53 -5.71 -3.74
CA GLU A 67 4.57 -5.87 -5.19
C GLU A 67 3.21 -5.59 -5.82
N ALA A 68 3.19 -4.84 -6.92
CA ALA A 68 1.96 -4.44 -7.60
C ALA A 68 1.18 -5.63 -8.21
N ASN A 69 1.88 -6.57 -8.86
CA ASN A 69 1.21 -7.76 -9.43
C ASN A 69 0.63 -8.64 -8.31
N HIS A 70 1.33 -8.81 -7.18
CA HIS A 70 0.82 -9.58 -6.04
C HIS A 70 -0.43 -8.94 -5.41
N ALA A 71 -0.44 -7.62 -5.23
CA ALA A 71 -1.60 -6.89 -4.69
C ALA A 71 -2.84 -7.10 -5.57
N THR A 72 -2.71 -6.93 -6.89
CA THR A 72 -3.81 -7.14 -7.84
C THR A 72 -4.25 -8.60 -7.94
N LEU A 73 -3.32 -9.55 -7.82
CA LEU A 73 -3.64 -10.98 -7.74
C LEU A 73 -4.42 -11.32 -6.45
N ALA A 74 -4.22 -10.55 -5.37
CA ALA A 74 -4.98 -10.66 -4.12
C ALA A 74 -6.34 -9.96 -4.20
N SER A 75 -6.71 -9.42 -5.37
CA SER A 75 -7.90 -8.62 -5.63
C SER A 75 -7.92 -7.24 -4.94
N HIS A 76 -6.73 -6.70 -4.66
CA HIS A 76 -6.53 -5.35 -4.11
C HIS A 76 -5.95 -4.42 -5.18
N SER A 77 -6.17 -3.11 -5.09
CA SER A 77 -5.32 -2.20 -5.85
C SER A 77 -3.92 -2.15 -5.23
N PHE A 78 -2.90 -1.82 -6.03
CA PHE A 78 -1.56 -1.63 -5.48
C PHE A 78 -1.52 -0.52 -4.41
N ALA A 79 -2.26 0.58 -4.66
CA ALA A 79 -2.42 1.66 -3.70
C ALA A 79 -3.06 1.22 -2.37
N HIS A 80 -3.97 0.25 -2.39
CA HIS A 80 -4.59 -0.29 -1.17
C HIS A 80 -3.56 -0.96 -0.27
N ASP A 81 -2.82 -1.93 -0.79
CA ASP A 81 -1.83 -2.68 -0.01
C ASP A 81 -0.70 -1.79 0.50
N LEU A 82 -0.25 -0.85 -0.34
CA LEU A 82 0.70 0.18 0.07
C LEU A 82 0.19 1.03 1.24
N THR A 83 -1.05 1.49 1.17
CA THR A 83 -1.66 2.31 2.23
C THR A 83 -1.75 1.53 3.53
N VAL A 84 -2.20 0.27 3.49
CA VAL A 84 -2.27 -0.62 4.66
C VAL A 84 -0.91 -0.79 5.33
N ALA A 85 0.13 -1.03 4.53
CA ALA A 85 1.50 -1.15 5.03
C ALA A 85 2.05 0.17 5.59
N ALA A 86 1.79 1.29 4.91
CA ALA A 86 2.27 2.62 5.28
C ALA A 86 1.61 3.13 6.58
N GLU A 87 0.29 3.03 6.71
CA GLU A 87 -0.46 3.41 7.91
C GLU A 87 -0.04 2.60 9.14
N SER A 88 0.35 1.34 8.93
CA SER A 88 0.87 0.48 10.00
C SER A 88 2.33 0.77 10.37
N GLY A 89 3.02 1.68 9.66
CA GLY A 89 4.45 1.97 9.85
C GLY A 89 5.39 0.89 9.30
N LEU A 90 4.85 -0.10 8.59
CA LEU A 90 5.53 -1.32 8.17
C LEU A 90 5.86 -1.36 6.69
N LEU A 91 5.56 -0.31 5.91
CA LEU A 91 6.06 -0.19 4.54
C LEU A 91 7.60 -0.15 4.56
N GLY A 92 8.23 -1.13 3.90
CA GLY A 92 9.68 -1.32 3.89
C GLY A 92 10.31 -1.05 2.53
N SER A 93 9.77 -1.65 1.47
CA SER A 93 10.22 -1.49 0.09
C SER A 93 9.07 -1.82 -0.89
N ILE A 94 9.31 -1.60 -2.18
CA ILE A 94 8.36 -1.86 -3.26
C ILE A 94 9.04 -2.63 -4.39
N ASP A 95 8.31 -3.59 -4.93
CA ASP A 95 8.56 -4.15 -6.25
C ASP A 95 7.64 -3.50 -7.29
N ALA A 96 8.29 -2.76 -8.19
CA ALA A 96 7.72 -1.92 -9.21
C ALA A 96 7.50 -2.72 -10.49
N ASN A 97 6.34 -3.35 -10.58
CA ASN A 97 5.87 -4.07 -11.76
C ASN A 97 4.37 -3.83 -11.99
N ARG A 98 3.73 -4.64 -12.82
CA ARG A 98 2.26 -4.70 -12.93
C ARG A 98 1.81 -6.07 -13.40
N GLY A 99 0.57 -6.40 -13.07
CA GLY A 99 -0.16 -7.52 -13.63
C GLY A 99 -0.91 -7.22 -14.92
N ASP A 100 -1.74 -8.19 -15.30
CA ASP A 100 -2.77 -8.04 -16.31
C ASP A 100 -4.11 -8.45 -15.69
N ASN A 101 -5.03 -7.50 -15.56
CA ASN A 101 -6.31 -7.72 -14.87
C ASN A 101 -7.22 -8.76 -15.54
N GLN A 102 -6.90 -9.18 -16.77
CA GLN A 102 -7.62 -10.25 -17.48
C GLN A 102 -6.90 -11.60 -17.37
N ASN A 103 -5.75 -11.66 -16.70
CA ASN A 103 -4.94 -12.86 -16.50
C ASN A 103 -4.68 -13.07 -15.01
N GLY A 104 -5.33 -14.08 -14.41
CA GLY A 104 -5.21 -14.41 -12.99
C GLY A 104 -3.93 -15.16 -12.61
N TRP A 105 -2.78 -14.73 -13.13
CA TRP A 105 -1.46 -15.24 -12.79
C TRP A 105 -0.44 -14.11 -12.81
N ASP A 106 0.75 -14.38 -12.27
CA ASP A 106 1.81 -13.40 -12.12
C ASP A 106 2.58 -13.17 -13.43
N THR A 107 2.48 -11.95 -13.96
CA THR A 107 2.98 -11.62 -15.31
C THR A 107 4.30 -10.85 -15.29
N ASP A 108 4.58 -10.17 -14.20
CA ASP A 108 5.75 -9.33 -13.89
C ASP A 108 6.05 -8.34 -15.03
N TYR A 109 5.01 -7.66 -15.53
CA TYR A 109 5.19 -6.66 -16.58
C TYR A 109 5.92 -5.45 -15.99
N PHE A 110 6.76 -4.78 -16.79
CA PHE A 110 7.28 -3.48 -16.37
C PHE A 110 6.13 -2.49 -16.12
N PRO A 111 6.26 -1.59 -15.13
CA PRO A 111 5.21 -0.67 -14.73
C PRO A 111 5.10 0.43 -15.77
N MET A 112 3.98 0.44 -16.50
CA MET A 112 3.71 1.40 -17.58
C MET A 112 2.38 2.13 -17.39
N ASP A 113 1.69 1.89 -16.26
CA ASP A 113 0.47 2.60 -15.90
C ASP A 113 0.82 3.82 -15.05
N LEU A 114 0.46 5.00 -15.54
CA LEU A 114 0.74 6.25 -14.87
C LEU A 114 -0.18 6.46 -13.65
N TYR A 115 -1.40 5.92 -13.64
CA TYR A 115 -2.30 6.05 -12.49
C TYR A 115 -1.73 5.31 -11.28
N ASP A 116 -1.30 4.06 -11.45
CA ASP A 116 -0.66 3.28 -10.39
C ASP A 116 0.59 4.00 -9.85
N ALA A 117 1.42 4.56 -10.74
CA ALA A 117 2.60 5.31 -10.35
C ALA A 117 2.25 6.60 -9.58
N ILE A 118 1.20 7.33 -9.98
CA ILE A 118 0.73 8.53 -9.27
C ILE A 118 0.22 8.16 -7.87
N GLU A 119 -0.67 7.18 -7.77
CA GLU A 119 -1.25 6.76 -6.49
C GLU A 119 -0.18 6.26 -5.53
N THR A 120 0.77 5.45 -6.02
CA THR A 120 1.94 5.00 -5.26
C THR A 120 2.73 6.19 -4.72
N MET A 121 3.02 7.18 -5.57
CA MET A 121 3.83 8.33 -5.17
C MET A 121 3.09 9.28 -4.24
N ILE A 122 1.76 9.40 -4.33
CA ILE A 122 0.96 10.11 -3.32
C ILE A 122 1.16 9.47 -1.94
N ILE A 123 1.02 8.14 -1.85
CA ILE A 123 1.22 7.41 -0.59
C ILE A 123 2.65 7.62 -0.06
N LEU A 124 3.68 7.48 -0.90
CA LEU A 124 5.05 7.71 -0.46
C LEU A 124 5.30 9.15 0.00
N LEU A 125 4.71 10.15 -0.64
CA LEU A 125 4.84 11.55 -0.23
C LEU A 125 4.13 11.82 1.11
N GLU A 126 2.97 11.22 1.33
CA GLU A 126 2.18 11.39 2.56
C GLU A 126 2.79 10.67 3.77
N TYR A 127 3.37 9.48 3.57
CA TYR A 127 3.89 8.63 4.63
C TYR A 127 5.42 8.70 4.82
N GLY A 128 6.08 9.72 4.27
CA GLY A 128 7.49 10.04 4.57
C GLY A 128 8.53 9.27 3.75
N GLY A 129 8.14 8.74 2.59
CA GLY A 129 9.00 8.05 1.63
C GLY A 129 9.18 6.56 1.92
N ILE A 130 10.17 5.94 1.27
CA ILE A 130 10.37 4.47 1.26
C ILE A 130 11.69 4.02 1.90
N LYS A 131 12.42 4.92 2.58
CA LYS A 131 13.72 4.58 3.17
C LYS A 131 13.57 3.49 4.24
N PRO A 132 14.45 2.47 4.31
CA PRO A 132 15.67 2.28 3.52
C PRO A 132 15.49 1.51 2.20
N GLY A 133 14.27 1.10 1.86
CA GLY A 133 13.97 0.45 0.60
C GLY A 133 13.99 1.39 -0.60
N GLY A 134 13.39 0.92 -1.68
CA GLY A 134 13.32 1.63 -2.95
C GLY A 134 12.28 1.02 -3.88
N LEU A 135 12.36 1.40 -5.15
CA LEU A 135 11.60 0.79 -6.24
C LEU A 135 12.51 -0.23 -6.93
N ASN A 136 12.37 -1.50 -6.58
CA ASN A 136 13.06 -2.58 -7.28
C ASN A 136 12.21 -3.00 -8.49
N PHE A 137 12.81 -3.12 -9.68
CA PHE A 137 12.09 -3.61 -10.85
C PHE A 137 12.07 -5.14 -10.85
N ASP A 138 11.21 -5.74 -10.02
CA ASP A 138 10.88 -7.16 -10.15
C ASP A 138 9.94 -7.38 -11.34
N ALA A 139 10.51 -7.17 -12.52
CA ALA A 139 9.81 -7.19 -13.78
C ALA A 139 10.68 -7.85 -14.84
N LYS A 140 10.03 -8.51 -15.80
CA LYS A 140 10.70 -9.16 -16.93
C LYS A 140 10.28 -8.57 -18.27
N ILE A 141 11.17 -8.64 -19.24
CA ILE A 141 10.78 -8.41 -20.64
C ILE A 141 9.83 -9.53 -21.09
N ARG A 142 9.02 -9.28 -22.10
CA ARG A 142 8.07 -10.28 -22.59
C ARG A 142 8.82 -11.42 -23.28
N ARG A 143 8.23 -12.62 -23.31
CA ARG A 143 8.83 -13.79 -23.98
C ARG A 143 9.24 -13.52 -25.43
N ASN A 144 8.49 -12.66 -26.12
CA ASN A 144 8.71 -12.26 -27.52
C ASN A 144 9.49 -10.94 -27.67
N SER A 145 9.94 -10.32 -26.59
CA SER A 145 10.93 -9.24 -26.58
C SER A 145 12.32 -9.86 -26.51
N THR A 146 12.89 -10.21 -27.66
CA THR A 146 14.08 -11.06 -27.77
C THR A 146 15.37 -10.28 -28.00
N ASP A 147 15.28 -8.99 -28.30
CA ASP A 147 16.45 -8.19 -28.61
C ASP A 147 17.06 -7.66 -27.31
N LEU A 148 18.40 -7.60 -27.22
CA LEU A 148 19.07 -7.09 -26.02
C LEU A 148 18.64 -5.66 -25.65
N ASN A 149 18.27 -4.85 -26.64
CA ASN A 149 17.77 -3.49 -26.45
C ASN A 149 16.42 -3.44 -25.72
N ASP A 150 15.61 -4.50 -25.79
CA ASP A 150 14.31 -4.54 -25.11
C ASP A 150 14.45 -4.45 -23.59
N LEU A 151 15.54 -4.96 -23.03
CA LEU A 151 15.86 -4.82 -21.62
C LEU A 151 16.00 -3.35 -21.23
N PHE A 152 16.66 -2.55 -22.08
CA PHE A 152 16.83 -1.11 -21.84
C PHE A 152 15.52 -0.36 -22.02
N TYR A 153 14.78 -0.62 -23.10
CA TYR A 153 13.49 0.03 -23.33
C TYR A 153 12.51 -0.21 -22.18
N ALA A 154 12.48 -1.43 -21.65
CA ALA A 154 11.59 -1.78 -20.55
C ALA A 154 11.94 -1.05 -19.25
N HIS A 155 13.22 -1.03 -18.85
CA HIS A 155 13.66 -0.30 -17.66
C HIS A 155 13.47 1.21 -17.80
N ILE A 156 13.84 1.78 -18.96
CA ILE A 156 13.65 3.22 -19.22
C ILE A 156 12.18 3.60 -19.07
N GLY A 157 11.26 2.85 -19.68
CA GLY A 157 9.83 3.13 -19.56
C GLY A 157 9.31 2.97 -18.12
N GLY A 158 9.77 1.97 -17.37
CA GLY A 158 9.41 1.82 -15.96
C GLY A 158 9.92 2.97 -15.08
N MET A 159 11.18 3.36 -15.27
CA MET A 159 11.80 4.49 -14.58
C MET A 159 11.09 5.81 -14.88
N ASP A 160 10.84 6.09 -16.17
CA ASP A 160 10.15 7.31 -16.59
C ASP A 160 8.70 7.36 -16.10
N THR A 161 8.00 6.23 -16.07
CA THR A 161 6.63 6.13 -15.54
C THR A 161 6.58 6.54 -14.07
N PHE A 162 7.44 5.97 -13.22
CA PHE A 162 7.51 6.35 -11.81
C PHE A 162 8.04 7.77 -11.58
N ALA A 163 9.03 8.21 -12.35
CA ALA A 163 9.53 9.59 -12.27
C ALA A 163 8.44 10.60 -12.64
N ARG A 164 7.67 10.35 -13.70
CA ARG A 164 6.53 11.18 -14.10
C ARG A 164 5.42 11.13 -13.05
N GLY A 165 5.12 9.94 -12.52
CA GLY A 165 4.16 9.74 -11.44
C GLY A 165 4.50 10.58 -10.20
N LEU A 166 5.78 10.63 -9.81
CA LEU A 166 6.25 11.41 -8.67
C LEU A 166 6.00 12.92 -8.87
N LEU A 167 6.34 13.47 -10.03
CA LEU A 167 6.12 14.89 -10.33
C LEU A 167 4.64 15.25 -10.31
N ILE A 168 3.77 14.36 -10.82
CA ILE A 168 2.33 14.58 -10.81
C ILE A 168 1.76 14.45 -9.40
N ALA A 169 2.16 13.42 -8.65
CA ALA A 169 1.75 13.22 -7.26
C ALA A 169 2.12 14.41 -6.37
N GLU A 170 3.32 14.98 -6.56
CA GLU A 170 3.73 16.19 -5.84
C GLU A 170 2.78 17.37 -6.11
N ASN A 171 2.37 17.57 -7.37
CA ASN A 171 1.41 18.61 -7.73
C ASN A 171 0.02 18.36 -7.15
N ILE A 172 -0.41 17.09 -7.06
CA ILE A 172 -1.69 16.70 -6.46
C ILE A 172 -1.68 16.96 -4.96
N VAL A 173 -0.68 16.47 -4.23
CA VAL A 173 -0.58 16.61 -2.77
C VAL A 173 -0.47 18.08 -2.35
N LYS A 174 0.17 18.92 -3.17
CA LYS A 174 0.24 20.37 -2.94
C LYS A 174 -1.01 21.14 -3.39
N ASN A 175 -1.99 20.49 -4.04
CA ASN A 175 -3.19 21.16 -4.51
C ASN A 175 -4.16 21.42 -3.36
N PRO A 176 -4.54 22.69 -3.09
CA PRO A 176 -5.46 23.02 -2.00
C PRO A 176 -6.81 22.28 -2.09
N LEU A 177 -7.32 22.03 -3.30
CA LEU A 177 -8.59 21.33 -3.48
C LEU A 177 -8.51 19.86 -3.03
N TYR A 178 -7.35 19.21 -3.21
CA TYR A 178 -7.14 17.83 -2.78
C TYR A 178 -7.21 17.76 -1.24
N THR A 179 -6.43 18.59 -0.56
CA THR A 179 -6.42 18.68 0.91
C THR A 179 -7.78 19.12 1.47
N GLU A 180 -8.44 20.10 0.85
CA GLU A 180 -9.77 20.58 1.26
C GLU A 180 -10.81 19.47 1.21
N ILE A 181 -10.86 18.69 0.12
CA ILE A 181 -11.81 17.59 -0.02
C ILE A 181 -11.49 16.47 0.99
N ARG A 182 -10.22 16.07 1.10
CA ARG A 182 -9.80 14.96 1.96
C ARG A 182 -10.02 15.29 3.44
N ASP A 183 -9.45 16.39 3.92
CA ASP A 183 -9.47 16.74 5.34
C ASP A 183 -10.84 17.31 5.74
N GLY A 184 -11.46 18.10 4.85
CA GLY A 184 -12.80 18.66 5.07
C GLY A 184 -13.88 17.61 5.23
N ARG A 185 -13.71 16.42 4.63
CA ARG A 185 -14.63 15.28 4.80
C ARG A 185 -14.72 14.78 6.25
N TYR A 186 -13.65 14.93 7.03
CA TYR A 186 -13.56 14.44 8.40
C TYR A 186 -13.63 15.55 9.46
N ALA A 187 -13.88 16.81 9.07
CA ALA A 187 -13.88 17.97 9.96
C ALA A 187 -14.83 17.88 11.17
N SER A 188 -15.86 17.03 11.15
CA SER A 188 -16.74 16.80 12.29
C SER A 188 -16.04 16.10 13.47
N PHE A 189 -14.94 15.41 13.24
CA PHE A 189 -14.13 14.74 14.26
C PHE A 189 -13.09 15.67 14.91
N GLU A 190 -12.83 16.84 14.32
CA GLU A 190 -11.86 17.81 14.86
C GLU A 190 -12.37 18.58 16.08
N SER A 191 -13.67 18.53 16.38
CA SER A 191 -14.28 19.28 17.47
C SER A 191 -15.53 18.61 18.07
N GLY A 192 -16.07 19.21 19.13
CA GLY A 192 -17.37 18.83 19.70
C GLY A 192 -17.44 17.36 20.12
N ASN A 193 -18.57 16.71 19.80
CA ASN A 193 -18.79 15.31 20.13
C ASN A 193 -18.03 14.35 19.22
N GLY A 194 -17.72 14.73 17.97
CA GLY A 194 -16.89 13.89 17.08
C GLY A 194 -15.50 13.68 17.66
N LYS A 195 -14.86 14.75 18.15
CA LYS A 195 -13.56 14.65 18.84
C LYS A 195 -13.60 13.80 20.09
N LYS A 196 -14.64 13.96 20.90
CA LYS A 196 -14.81 13.15 22.13
C LYS A 196 -15.02 11.67 21.79
N PHE A 197 -15.74 11.36 20.72
CA PHE A 197 -15.89 9.99 20.23
C PHE A 197 -14.55 9.41 19.79
N GLU A 198 -13.78 10.14 18.98
CA GLU A 198 -12.46 9.72 18.52
C GLU A 198 -11.48 9.45 19.68
N GLN A 199 -11.58 10.23 20.76
CA GLN A 199 -10.79 10.06 21.98
C GLN A 199 -11.32 8.97 22.93
N GLY A 200 -12.39 8.24 22.57
CA GLY A 200 -12.98 7.20 23.41
C GLY A 200 -13.73 7.72 24.65
N ALA A 201 -14.13 8.99 24.65
CA ALA A 201 -14.81 9.64 25.79
C ALA A 201 -16.36 9.61 25.68
N ILE A 202 -16.91 8.94 24.67
CA ILE A 202 -18.36 8.79 24.45
C ILE A 202 -18.68 7.29 24.39
N ASP A 203 -19.58 6.85 25.26
CA ASP A 203 -20.13 5.50 25.26
C ASP A 203 -21.35 5.36 24.34
N LEU A 204 -21.88 4.13 24.24
CA LEU A 204 -22.98 3.83 23.33
C LEU A 204 -24.29 4.52 23.76
N GLU A 205 -24.53 4.65 25.06
CA GLU A 205 -25.66 5.38 25.62
C GLU A 205 -25.65 6.83 25.16
N LYS A 206 -24.49 7.49 25.25
CA LYS A 206 -24.35 8.88 24.83
C LYS A 206 -24.47 9.04 23.31
N LEU A 207 -23.94 8.11 22.51
CA LEU A 207 -24.15 8.10 21.06
C LEU A 207 -25.63 8.01 20.71
N ARG A 208 -26.39 7.15 21.40
CA ARG A 208 -27.83 7.00 21.20
C ARG A 208 -28.59 8.28 21.55
N GLU A 209 -28.23 8.97 22.63
CA GLU A 209 -28.81 10.29 22.95
C GLU A 209 -28.53 11.31 21.83
N LEU A 210 -27.29 11.37 21.33
CA LEU A 210 -26.92 12.28 20.26
C LEU A 210 -27.69 12.00 18.97
N ALA A 211 -27.91 10.73 18.63
CA ALA A 211 -28.71 10.34 17.47
C ALA A 211 -30.17 10.81 17.61
N VAL A 212 -30.79 10.59 18.78
CA VAL A 212 -32.17 11.02 19.06
C VAL A 212 -32.30 12.55 19.02
N GLN A 213 -31.32 13.29 19.54
CA GLN A 213 -31.35 14.74 19.59
C GLN A 213 -31.11 15.40 18.22
N ASN A 214 -30.23 14.85 17.39
CA ASN A 214 -29.83 15.47 16.13
C ASN A 214 -30.70 15.04 14.93
N GLY A 215 -31.43 13.92 15.02
CA GLY A 215 -32.28 13.43 13.94
C GLY A 215 -31.48 12.93 12.74
N GLU A 216 -32.08 13.04 11.55
CA GLU A 216 -31.49 12.53 10.30
C GLU A 216 -30.17 13.28 9.95
N PRO A 217 -29.05 12.56 9.75
CA PRO A 217 -27.80 13.19 9.31
C PRO A 217 -27.92 13.83 7.93
N LYS A 218 -27.19 14.93 7.71
CA LYS A 218 -27.09 15.53 6.38
C LYS A 218 -26.26 14.63 5.46
N THR A 219 -26.73 14.43 4.24
CA THR A 219 -25.93 13.79 3.19
C THR A 219 -24.90 14.77 2.65
N THR A 220 -23.66 14.33 2.53
CA THR A 220 -22.55 15.13 1.99
C THR A 220 -21.93 14.37 0.81
N SER A 221 -21.78 15.03 -0.33
CA SER A 221 -21.24 14.40 -1.55
C SER A 221 -19.79 13.95 -1.33
N GLY A 222 -19.46 12.76 -1.85
CA GLY A 222 -18.10 12.23 -1.77
C GLY A 222 -17.13 12.79 -2.81
N ARG A 223 -17.62 13.52 -3.83
CA ARG A 223 -16.81 14.20 -4.85
C ARG A 223 -15.82 13.29 -5.62
N GLN A 224 -16.16 12.02 -5.80
CA GLN A 224 -15.26 11.05 -6.44
C GLN A 224 -14.88 11.47 -7.87
N GLU A 225 -15.86 11.79 -8.71
CA GLU A 225 -15.60 12.17 -10.11
C GLU A 225 -14.81 13.49 -10.19
N LEU A 226 -14.94 14.37 -9.20
CA LEU A 226 -14.14 15.60 -9.13
C LEU A 226 -12.67 15.28 -8.84
N LEU A 227 -12.39 14.35 -7.93
CA LEU A 227 -11.04 13.91 -7.60
C LEU A 227 -10.40 13.16 -8.78
N GLU A 228 -11.13 12.27 -9.45
CA GLU A 228 -10.66 11.60 -10.66
C GLU A 228 -10.34 12.62 -11.77
N ASN A 229 -11.21 13.62 -11.96
CA ASN A 229 -10.95 14.72 -12.89
C ASN A 229 -9.75 15.58 -12.50
N LEU A 230 -9.48 15.77 -11.20
CA LEU A 230 -8.30 16.48 -10.70
C LEU A 230 -7.04 15.73 -11.13
N ILE A 231 -6.97 14.42 -10.88
CA ILE A 231 -5.83 13.58 -11.29
C ILE A 231 -5.63 13.64 -12.80
N ASN A 232 -6.70 13.44 -13.58
CA ASN A 232 -6.66 13.49 -15.05
C ASN A 232 -6.14 14.82 -15.60
N ARG A 233 -6.44 15.94 -14.93
CA ARG A 233 -5.94 17.27 -15.32
C ARG A 233 -4.47 17.47 -15.02
N MET A 234 -3.92 16.79 -14.02
CA MET A 234 -2.49 16.87 -13.68
C MET A 234 -1.62 15.96 -14.56
N ILE A 235 -2.22 14.95 -15.19
CA ILE A 235 -1.55 14.10 -16.18
C ILE A 235 -1.30 14.88 -17.48
N ARG A 236 -2.31 15.64 -17.93
CA ARG A 236 -2.33 16.44 -19.17
C ARG A 236 -1.35 17.62 -19.11
#